data_AF-A0A522QXJ6-F1
#
_entry.id   AF-A0A522QXJ6-F1
#
_cell.length_a   1.000
_cell.length_b   1.000
_cell.length_c   1.000
_cell.angle_alpha   90.00
_cell.angle_beta   90.00
_cell.angle_gamma   90.00
#
_symmetry.space_group_name_H-M   'P 1'
#
loop_
_entity.id
_entity.type
_entity.pdbx_description
1 polymer ?
#
loop_
_entity_poly.entity_id
_entity_poly.type
_entity_poly.pdbx_seq_one_letter_code
_entity_poly.pdbx_strand_id
1 'polypeptide(L)'
;MTHLLDGDIAVVTAGVDLLAAAAEAQAADVTRVDWQPPMAGTGPDLVTVLGDPRRREANAEALRQVSGVRAMLVDVLPARDALGLDERSVLHAGPPIAWERASGPLRGALLGAAAFEGVVEDPEDAAALYASGAISLDPCHHHGAVGPMAGVVCASMWMWVIEDPQSGRRTYCSLNEGLGKVLRYGAYSAQVLDRLRWMSAVLGPALQAAVRAHGPIDVTAILAQMVQMGDEAHNRNRAGTLMLLRDLAPALVSSGLPPADLAEVFAFVGGNDHFFLNLAMPACKLALDAARGIPGSTMVVAMCRNGTDFGVQVAGTGDEWFTGPALVPEGLYLGDYGPEDANPDIGDSAITETCGLGGFAMAAAPAIVRFVGGTVGDALANTRRMYEITLGEHPAFAVPVLDFRGTPLGIDVTKVVRTGVLPQINTGMAGKVAGTGQVGAGLVTPPADIFPKALRALAERV
;
A
#
# COMPACT_ATOMS: atom_id res chain seq x y z
N MET A 1 -19.84 -44.12 -7.24
CA MET A 1 -20.77 -43.00 -6.94
C MET A 1 -22.06 -43.56 -6.34
N THR A 2 -22.00 -44.24 -5.19
CA THR A 2 -23.15 -45.01 -4.66
C THR A 2 -23.57 -44.63 -3.24
N HIS A 3 -22.96 -43.59 -2.65
CA HIS A 3 -23.27 -43.11 -1.30
C HIS A 3 -23.81 -41.67 -1.28
N LEU A 4 -24.50 -41.23 -2.34
CA LEU A 4 -25.02 -39.86 -2.42
C LEU A 4 -26.23 -39.62 -1.51
N LEU A 5 -26.87 -40.68 -1.01
CA LEU A 5 -28.12 -40.63 -0.23
C LEU A 5 -28.03 -41.36 1.12
N ASP A 6 -26.86 -41.89 1.49
CA ASP A 6 -26.67 -42.67 2.72
C ASP A 6 -26.18 -41.83 3.91
N GLY A 7 -25.88 -40.55 3.69
CA GLY A 7 -25.45 -39.58 4.70
C GLY A 7 -26.52 -38.51 4.97
N ASP A 8 -26.33 -37.73 6.03
CA ASP A 8 -27.20 -36.61 6.35
C ASP A 8 -27.27 -35.61 5.17
N ILE A 9 -28.48 -35.20 4.80
CA ILE A 9 -28.71 -34.26 3.70
C ILE A 9 -28.33 -32.86 4.18
N ALA A 10 -27.20 -32.34 3.70
CA ALA A 10 -26.83 -30.94 3.85
C ALA A 10 -27.45 -30.10 2.71
N VAL A 11 -28.21 -29.06 3.06
CA VAL A 11 -28.85 -28.16 2.10
C VAL A 11 -28.03 -26.88 1.99
N VAL A 12 -27.68 -26.48 0.77
CA VAL A 12 -27.06 -25.18 0.52
C VAL A 12 -28.07 -24.30 -0.21
N THR A 13 -28.40 -23.14 0.35
CA THR A 13 -29.35 -22.19 -0.26
C THR A 13 -28.65 -20.89 -0.64
N ALA A 14 -28.96 -20.37 -1.83
CA ALA A 14 -28.52 -19.07 -2.30
C ALA A 14 -29.74 -18.21 -2.67
N GLY A 15 -29.77 -16.95 -2.26
CA GLY A 15 -30.86 -16.02 -2.58
C GLY A 15 -31.94 -15.95 -1.50
N VAL A 16 -33.19 -16.28 -1.84
CA VAL A 16 -34.36 -15.95 -0.99
C VAL A 16 -34.40 -16.82 0.28
N ASP A 17 -34.36 -16.16 1.45
CA ASP A 17 -34.38 -16.80 2.79
C ASP A 17 -35.57 -17.75 3.03
N LEU A 18 -36.67 -17.56 2.30
CA LEU A 18 -37.87 -18.40 2.42
C LEU A 18 -37.56 -19.90 2.24
N LEU A 19 -36.69 -20.25 1.29
CA LEU A 19 -36.34 -21.65 1.02
C LEU A 19 -35.45 -22.24 2.12
N ALA A 20 -34.52 -21.43 2.64
CA ALA A 20 -33.66 -21.81 3.75
C ALA A 20 -34.48 -22.04 5.02
N ALA A 21 -35.34 -21.09 5.37
CA ALA A 21 -36.22 -21.17 6.53
C ALA A 21 -37.18 -22.37 6.45
N ALA A 22 -37.69 -22.69 5.24
CA ALA A 22 -38.55 -23.86 5.05
C ALA A 22 -37.82 -25.20 5.24
N ALA A 23 -36.54 -25.28 4.86
CA ALA A 23 -35.71 -26.46 5.10
C ALA A 23 -35.30 -26.59 6.57
N GLU A 24 -34.92 -25.48 7.22
CA GLU A 24 -34.62 -25.43 8.66
C GLU A 24 -35.83 -25.82 9.51
N ALA A 25 -37.04 -25.39 9.14
CA ALA A 25 -38.28 -25.77 9.80
C ALA A 25 -38.58 -27.29 9.75
N GLN A 26 -37.93 -28.00 8.83
CA GLN A 26 -37.98 -29.46 8.70
C GLN A 26 -36.77 -30.15 9.34
N ALA A 27 -36.00 -29.42 10.16
CA ALA A 27 -34.77 -29.89 10.82
C ALA A 27 -33.66 -30.33 9.86
N ALA A 28 -33.65 -29.82 8.62
CA ALA A 28 -32.51 -29.99 7.72
C ALA A 28 -31.35 -29.09 8.16
N ASP A 29 -30.12 -29.56 7.98
CA ASP A 29 -28.92 -28.73 8.14
C ASP A 29 -28.79 -27.83 6.90
N VAL A 30 -28.89 -26.52 7.09
CA VAL A 30 -28.91 -25.54 6.00
C VAL A 30 -27.72 -24.58 6.10
N THR A 31 -26.85 -24.62 5.10
CA THR A 31 -25.84 -23.59 4.86
C THR A 31 -26.42 -22.52 3.95
N ARG A 32 -26.64 -21.33 4.50
CA ARG A 32 -27.04 -20.15 3.71
C ARG A 32 -25.82 -19.52 3.07
N VAL A 33 -25.91 -19.27 1.77
CA VAL A 33 -24.92 -18.53 1.00
C VAL A 33 -25.48 -17.15 0.74
N ASP A 34 -24.75 -16.15 1.18
CA ASP A 34 -25.02 -14.74 0.87
C ASP A 34 -24.67 -14.48 -0.60
N TRP A 35 -25.61 -14.86 -1.48
CA TRP A 35 -25.46 -14.68 -2.92
C TRP A 35 -26.10 -13.37 -3.36
N GLN A 36 -25.35 -12.62 -4.16
CA GLN A 36 -25.83 -11.43 -4.85
C GLN A 36 -25.41 -11.44 -6.32
N PRO A 37 -26.16 -10.76 -7.21
CA PRO A 37 -25.72 -10.58 -8.59
C PRO A 37 -24.39 -9.81 -8.63
N PRO A 38 -23.58 -9.99 -9.70
CA PRO A 38 -22.36 -9.21 -9.89
C PRO A 38 -22.69 -7.72 -10.01
N MET A 39 -21.67 -6.86 -9.86
CA MET A 39 -21.83 -5.41 -10.00
C MET A 39 -22.58 -5.05 -11.30
N ALA A 40 -23.49 -4.08 -11.22
CA ALA A 40 -24.39 -3.75 -12.32
C ALA A 40 -23.65 -3.47 -13.64
N GLY A 41 -24.14 -4.04 -14.75
CA GLY A 41 -23.59 -3.83 -16.09
C GLY A 41 -22.32 -4.63 -16.43
N THR A 42 -21.83 -5.49 -15.52
CA THR A 42 -20.57 -6.25 -15.74
C THR A 42 -20.75 -7.66 -16.29
N GLY A 43 -22.00 -8.15 -16.40
CA GLY A 43 -22.29 -9.54 -16.78
C GLY A 43 -21.60 -10.03 -18.06
N PRO A 44 -21.72 -9.31 -19.20
CA PRO A 44 -21.06 -9.70 -20.44
C PRO A 44 -19.53 -9.77 -20.32
N ASP A 45 -18.92 -8.71 -19.79
CA ASP A 45 -17.46 -8.62 -19.62
C ASP A 45 -16.95 -9.73 -18.67
N LEU A 46 -17.70 -10.02 -17.60
CA LEU A 46 -17.39 -11.08 -16.65
C LEU A 46 -17.43 -12.46 -17.31
N VAL A 47 -18.44 -12.73 -18.15
CA VAL A 47 -18.53 -14.00 -18.90
C VAL A 47 -17.35 -14.15 -19.86
N THR A 48 -17.01 -13.08 -20.59
CA THR A 48 -15.87 -13.07 -21.53
C THR A 48 -14.56 -13.39 -20.80
N VAL A 49 -14.23 -12.67 -19.73
CA VAL A 49 -12.98 -12.88 -18.98
C VAL A 49 -12.95 -14.23 -18.25
N LEU A 50 -14.09 -14.69 -17.70
CA LEU A 50 -14.16 -16.02 -17.08
C LEU A 50 -14.04 -17.16 -18.11
N GLY A 51 -14.39 -16.89 -19.38
CA GLY A 51 -14.24 -17.80 -20.51
C GLY A 51 -12.84 -17.85 -21.13
N ASP A 52 -11.97 -16.89 -20.84
CA ASP A 52 -10.58 -16.89 -21.36
C ASP A 52 -9.82 -18.14 -20.87
N PRO A 53 -9.37 -19.02 -21.79
CA PRO A 53 -8.65 -20.24 -21.42
C PRO A 53 -7.29 -19.96 -20.75
N ARG A 54 -6.68 -18.80 -21.00
CA ARG A 54 -5.38 -18.41 -20.44
C ARG A 54 -5.48 -18.06 -18.95
N ARG A 55 -6.63 -17.57 -18.50
CA ARG A 55 -6.81 -16.91 -17.20
C ARG A 55 -6.29 -17.74 -16.02
N ARG A 56 -6.62 -19.02 -15.97
CA ARG A 56 -6.28 -19.88 -14.82
C ARG A 56 -4.78 -20.02 -14.66
N GLU A 57 -4.08 -20.30 -15.76
CA GLU A 57 -2.62 -20.45 -15.77
C GLU A 57 -1.93 -19.11 -15.55
N ALA A 58 -2.43 -18.04 -16.18
CA ALA A 58 -1.92 -16.67 -16.00
C ALA A 58 -2.03 -16.20 -14.54
N ASN A 59 -3.17 -16.43 -13.87
CA ASN A 59 -3.35 -16.08 -12.46
C ASN A 59 -2.49 -16.94 -11.53
N ALA A 60 -2.35 -18.23 -11.82
CA ALA A 60 -1.47 -19.11 -11.06
C ALA A 60 0.00 -18.70 -11.20
N GLU A 61 0.42 -18.29 -12.41
CA GLU A 61 1.76 -17.76 -12.66
C GLU A 61 1.99 -16.42 -11.95
N ALA A 62 1.05 -15.48 -12.05
CA ALA A 62 1.11 -14.22 -11.33
C ALA A 62 1.29 -14.45 -9.81
N LEU A 63 0.51 -15.37 -9.22
CA LEU A 63 0.63 -15.69 -7.79
C LEU A 63 1.98 -16.31 -7.44
N ARG A 64 2.51 -17.21 -8.30
CA ARG A 64 3.85 -17.80 -8.12
C ARG A 64 4.95 -16.75 -8.19
N GLN A 65 4.90 -15.83 -9.15
CA GLN A 65 5.92 -14.80 -9.29
C GLN A 65 5.92 -13.85 -8.10
N VAL A 66 4.74 -13.35 -7.69
CA VAL A 66 4.63 -12.43 -6.53
C VAL A 66 5.11 -13.09 -5.24
N SER A 67 4.65 -14.31 -4.95
CA SER A 67 5.04 -15.02 -3.71
C SER A 67 6.47 -15.56 -3.71
N GLY A 68 7.11 -15.63 -4.89
CA GLY A 68 8.50 -16.07 -5.04
C GLY A 68 9.54 -14.98 -4.87
N VAL A 69 9.14 -13.70 -4.84
CA VAL A 69 10.06 -12.57 -4.67
C VAL A 69 10.64 -12.53 -3.26
N ARG A 70 11.95 -12.31 -3.17
CA ARG A 70 12.65 -12.03 -1.92
C ARG A 70 13.21 -10.61 -1.94
N ALA A 71 12.60 -9.71 -1.18
CA ALA A 71 12.98 -8.31 -1.11
C ALA A 71 14.16 -8.10 -0.16
N MET A 72 15.31 -7.70 -0.70
CA MET A 72 16.53 -7.41 0.04
C MET A 72 16.79 -5.90 0.06
N LEU A 73 16.94 -5.30 1.23
CA LEU A 73 17.48 -3.94 1.37
C LEU A 73 18.98 -4.01 1.06
N VAL A 74 19.39 -3.42 -0.06
CA VAL A 74 20.78 -3.52 -0.56
C VAL A 74 21.56 -2.21 -0.46
N ASP A 75 20.89 -1.07 -0.43
CA ASP A 75 21.55 0.23 -0.30
C ASP A 75 20.56 1.33 0.17
N VAL A 76 21.10 2.51 0.46
CA VAL A 76 20.34 3.75 0.64
C VAL A 76 20.98 4.82 -0.22
N LEU A 77 20.23 5.48 -1.10
CA LEU A 77 20.79 6.40 -2.10
C LEU A 77 19.96 7.68 -2.20
N PRO A 78 20.57 8.83 -2.54
CA PRO A 78 19.82 9.99 -3.01
C PRO A 78 18.96 9.64 -4.23
N ALA A 79 17.79 10.28 -4.36
CA ALA A 79 16.85 10.01 -5.43
C ALA A 79 17.43 10.33 -6.82
N ARG A 80 18.31 11.32 -6.93
CA ARG A 80 19.08 11.59 -8.16
C ARG A 80 19.88 10.38 -8.65
N ASP A 81 20.45 9.61 -7.73
CA ASP A 81 21.28 8.44 -8.06
C ASP A 81 20.42 7.19 -8.25
N ALA A 82 19.36 7.05 -7.46
CA ALA A 82 18.47 5.90 -7.49
C ALA A 82 17.51 5.91 -8.70
N LEU A 83 17.01 7.10 -9.06
CA LEU A 83 15.90 7.30 -9.99
C LEU A 83 16.25 8.24 -11.16
N GLY A 84 17.45 8.84 -11.18
CA GLY A 84 17.87 9.75 -12.26
C GLY A 84 17.15 11.10 -12.25
N LEU A 85 16.59 11.51 -11.11
CA LEU A 85 15.88 12.80 -10.98
C LEU A 85 16.86 13.98 -10.98
N ASP A 86 16.48 15.05 -11.66
CA ASP A 86 17.10 16.38 -11.54
C ASP A 86 16.31 17.29 -10.59
N GLU A 87 16.81 18.51 -10.34
CA GLU A 87 16.20 19.47 -9.43
C GLU A 87 14.79 19.94 -9.88
N ARG A 88 14.39 19.66 -11.12
CA ARG A 88 13.10 20.04 -11.70
C ARG A 88 12.21 18.85 -12.02
N SER A 89 12.57 17.67 -11.52
CA SER A 89 11.83 16.43 -11.68
C SER A 89 11.33 15.94 -10.33
N VAL A 90 10.01 15.92 -10.15
CA VAL A 90 9.38 15.56 -8.88
C VAL A 90 8.40 14.41 -9.10
N LEU A 91 8.50 13.39 -8.25
CA LEU A 91 7.53 12.29 -8.24
C LEU A 91 6.45 12.50 -7.19
N HIS A 92 5.31 11.83 -7.34
CA HIS A 92 4.22 11.84 -6.36
C HIS A 92 3.52 10.48 -6.23
N ALA A 93 2.76 10.30 -5.15
CA ALA A 93 1.91 9.13 -4.99
C ALA A 93 0.66 9.16 -5.88
N GLY A 94 0.11 7.99 -6.19
CA GLY A 94 -1.15 7.82 -6.92
C GLY A 94 -1.01 7.79 -8.44
N PRO A 95 -2.14 7.68 -9.18
CA PRO A 95 -2.13 7.72 -10.64
C PRO A 95 -1.77 9.13 -11.16
N PRO A 96 -1.44 9.28 -12.46
CA PRO A 96 -1.05 10.56 -13.06
C PRO A 96 -2.02 11.70 -12.73
N ILE A 97 -1.48 12.84 -12.32
CA ILE A 97 -2.27 14.03 -11.99
C ILE A 97 -1.56 15.31 -12.43
N ALA A 98 -2.33 16.30 -12.88
CA ALA A 98 -1.84 17.63 -13.14
C ALA A 98 -1.89 18.50 -11.88
N TRP A 99 -1.04 19.53 -11.82
CA TRP A 99 -0.96 20.47 -10.69
C TRP A 99 -2.32 21.06 -10.30
N GLU A 100 -3.16 21.39 -11.27
CA GLU A 100 -4.47 22.02 -11.06
C GLU A 100 -5.41 21.12 -10.25
N ARG A 101 -5.25 19.79 -10.39
CA ARG A 101 -6.07 18.78 -9.71
C ARG A 101 -5.46 18.28 -8.40
N ALA A 102 -4.21 18.63 -8.12
CA ALA A 102 -3.51 18.20 -6.91
C ALA A 102 -4.27 18.64 -5.65
N SER A 103 -4.47 17.67 -4.75
CA SER A 103 -5.11 17.88 -3.44
C SER A 103 -4.30 18.81 -2.55
N GLY A 104 -4.92 19.38 -1.51
CA GLY A 104 -4.24 20.27 -0.56
C GLY A 104 -2.94 19.71 0.03
N PRO A 105 -2.92 18.50 0.61
CA PRO A 105 -1.69 17.91 1.14
C PRO A 105 -0.65 17.63 0.05
N LEU A 106 -1.06 17.22 -1.16
CA LEU A 106 -0.13 17.05 -2.27
C LEU A 106 0.51 18.38 -2.69
N ARG A 107 -0.29 19.45 -2.83
CA ARG A 107 0.24 20.79 -3.14
C ARG A 107 1.25 21.24 -2.10
N GLY A 108 0.91 21.17 -0.82
CA GLY A 108 1.82 21.56 0.26
C GLY A 108 3.14 20.79 0.22
N ALA A 109 3.10 19.49 -0.07
CA ALA A 109 4.29 18.66 -0.21
C ALA A 109 5.16 19.07 -1.43
N LEU A 110 4.52 19.38 -2.55
CA LEU A 110 5.19 19.83 -3.79
C LEU A 110 5.88 21.19 -3.61
N LEU A 111 5.23 22.13 -2.91
CA LEU A 111 5.83 23.44 -2.58
C LEU A 111 7.03 23.26 -1.64
N GLY A 112 6.87 22.47 -0.58
CA GLY A 112 7.95 22.19 0.36
C GLY A 112 9.14 21.47 -0.28
N ALA A 113 8.90 20.54 -1.21
CA ALA A 113 9.96 19.86 -1.95
C ALA A 113 10.76 20.82 -2.85
N ALA A 114 10.09 21.74 -3.54
CA ALA A 114 10.76 22.74 -4.37
C ALA A 114 11.66 23.69 -3.53
N ALA A 115 11.19 24.08 -2.34
CA ALA A 115 12.00 24.87 -1.40
C ALA A 115 13.14 24.05 -0.78
N PHE A 116 12.91 22.77 -0.48
CA PHE A 116 13.95 21.86 0.02
C PHE A 116 15.07 21.65 -1.02
N GLU A 117 14.73 21.50 -2.29
CA GLU A 117 15.69 21.35 -3.40
C GLU A 117 16.38 22.69 -3.76
N GLY A 118 15.94 23.81 -3.19
CA GLY A 118 16.50 25.14 -3.46
C GLY A 118 16.11 25.72 -4.81
N VAL A 119 15.03 25.22 -5.44
CA VAL A 119 14.49 25.76 -6.69
C VAL A 119 13.83 27.13 -6.45
N VAL A 120 13.26 27.31 -5.26
CA VAL A 120 12.68 28.57 -4.78
C VAL A 120 13.13 28.84 -3.34
N GLU A 121 13.19 30.11 -2.95
CA GLU A 121 13.45 30.50 -1.55
C GLU A 121 12.15 30.45 -0.73
N ASP A 122 11.06 31.03 -1.25
CA ASP A 122 9.72 30.92 -0.68
C ASP A 122 8.99 29.73 -1.31
N PRO A 123 8.51 28.74 -0.52
CA PRO A 123 7.70 27.63 -1.02
C PRO A 123 6.53 28.08 -1.90
N GLU A 124 5.89 29.21 -1.61
CA GLU A 124 4.71 29.67 -2.36
C GLU A 124 5.03 30.05 -3.82
N ASP A 125 6.27 30.44 -4.12
CA ASP A 125 6.70 30.77 -5.48
C ASP A 125 6.73 29.54 -6.42
N ALA A 126 6.78 28.33 -5.85
CA ALA A 126 6.83 27.10 -6.65
C ALA A 126 5.51 26.81 -7.40
N ALA A 127 4.38 27.36 -6.95
CA ALA A 127 3.08 27.13 -7.58
C ALA A 127 3.07 27.54 -9.07
N ALA A 128 3.74 28.64 -9.40
CA ALA A 128 3.85 29.13 -10.79
C ALA A 128 4.72 28.21 -11.66
N LEU A 129 5.71 27.54 -11.07
CA LEU A 129 6.60 26.62 -11.77
C LEU A 129 5.89 25.31 -12.11
N TYR A 130 5.08 24.76 -11.20
CA TYR A 130 4.24 23.60 -11.51
C TYR A 130 3.15 23.94 -12.54
N ALA A 131 2.47 25.09 -12.40
CA ALA A 131 1.43 25.52 -13.34
C ALA A 131 1.98 25.78 -14.77
N SER A 132 3.24 26.20 -14.90
CA SER A 132 3.89 26.42 -16.20
C SER A 132 4.55 25.16 -16.78
N GLY A 133 4.63 24.06 -16.01
CA GLY A 133 5.36 22.85 -16.39
C GLY A 133 6.88 23.00 -16.32
N ALA A 134 7.39 24.02 -15.64
CA ALA A 134 8.83 24.23 -15.43
C ALA A 134 9.44 23.24 -14.42
N ILE A 135 8.60 22.59 -13.61
CA ILE A 135 8.90 21.40 -12.81
C ILE A 135 7.97 20.29 -13.30
N SER A 136 8.53 19.15 -13.70
CA SER A 136 7.74 17.99 -14.14
C SER A 136 7.23 17.17 -12.97
N LEU A 137 6.04 16.60 -13.13
CA LEU A 137 5.36 15.80 -12.13
C LEU A 137 4.99 14.42 -12.73
N ASP A 138 5.41 13.32 -12.09
CA ASP A 138 5.10 11.96 -12.55
C ASP A 138 4.87 10.99 -11.36
N PRO A 139 4.02 9.96 -11.48
CA PRO A 139 3.82 8.99 -10.41
C PRO A 139 5.07 8.19 -10.04
N CYS A 140 5.28 7.98 -8.74
CA CYS A 140 6.29 7.05 -8.21
C CYS A 140 6.20 5.66 -8.87
N HIS A 141 4.97 5.17 -9.07
CA HIS A 141 4.72 3.85 -9.66
C HIS A 141 5.32 3.64 -11.06
N HIS A 142 5.55 4.71 -11.83
CA HIS A 142 6.17 4.66 -13.15
C HIS A 142 7.70 4.46 -13.09
N HIS A 143 8.32 4.72 -11.94
CA HIS A 143 9.77 4.71 -11.74
C HIS A 143 10.23 3.55 -10.84
N GLY A 144 9.40 2.52 -10.67
CA GLY A 144 9.65 1.46 -9.68
C GLY A 144 9.67 1.98 -8.24
N ALA A 145 9.12 3.16 -7.99
CA ALA A 145 9.08 3.77 -6.67
C ALA A 145 7.66 3.73 -6.08
N VAL A 146 7.57 3.99 -4.79
CA VAL A 146 6.32 4.22 -4.06
C VAL A 146 6.56 5.27 -2.97
N GLY A 147 5.57 6.12 -2.70
CA GLY A 147 5.63 7.17 -1.70
C GLY A 147 4.45 7.14 -0.72
N PRO A 148 4.67 7.22 0.61
CA PRO A 148 3.58 7.27 1.57
C PRO A 148 2.88 8.65 1.54
N MET A 149 1.56 8.68 1.74
CA MET A 149 0.76 9.91 1.76
C MET A 149 0.95 10.76 0.49
N ALA A 150 1.32 12.04 0.53
CA ALA A 150 1.59 12.80 -0.69
C ALA A 150 2.66 12.16 -1.58
N GLY A 151 3.56 11.37 -0.99
CA GLY A 151 4.55 10.55 -1.70
C GLY A 151 5.50 11.36 -2.57
N VAL A 152 5.72 12.63 -2.22
CA VAL A 152 6.58 13.52 -2.98
C VAL A 152 8.04 13.09 -2.84
N VAL A 153 8.72 12.98 -3.97
CA VAL A 153 10.16 12.66 -4.05
C VAL A 153 10.83 13.65 -4.99
N CYS A 154 11.85 14.36 -4.49
CA CYS A 154 12.74 15.19 -5.30
C CYS A 154 14.19 14.69 -5.22
N ALA A 155 15.04 15.19 -6.11
CA ALA A 155 16.39 14.68 -6.37
C ALA A 155 17.29 14.53 -5.12
N SER A 156 17.17 15.44 -4.14
CA SER A 156 17.98 15.42 -2.92
C SER A 156 17.44 14.54 -1.78
N MET A 157 16.24 13.96 -1.92
CA MET A 157 15.70 13.06 -0.89
C MET A 157 16.42 11.70 -0.93
N TRP A 158 16.60 11.08 0.23
CA TRP A 158 17.18 9.74 0.34
C TRP A 158 16.12 8.66 0.22
N MET A 159 16.50 7.56 -0.43
CA MET A 159 15.65 6.45 -0.82
C MET A 159 16.21 5.13 -0.31
N TRP A 160 15.35 4.28 0.21
CA TRP A 160 15.62 2.86 0.36
C TRP A 160 15.76 2.19 -1.01
N VAL A 161 16.76 1.33 -1.17
CA VAL A 161 16.95 0.52 -2.39
C VAL A 161 16.67 -0.93 -2.04
N ILE A 162 15.53 -1.44 -2.52
CA ILE A 162 15.14 -2.84 -2.36
C ILE A 162 15.43 -3.57 -3.67
N GLU A 163 16.05 -4.73 -3.62
CA GLU A 163 16.38 -5.56 -4.77
C GLU A 163 15.87 -6.99 -4.58
N ASP A 164 15.37 -7.59 -5.65
CA ASP A 164 15.20 -9.04 -5.71
C ASP A 164 16.47 -9.67 -6.29
N PRO A 165 17.24 -10.47 -5.52
CA PRO A 165 18.50 -11.02 -5.98
C PRO A 165 18.34 -12.02 -7.14
N GLN A 166 17.14 -12.56 -7.37
CA GLN A 166 16.89 -13.48 -8.49
C GLN A 166 16.74 -12.73 -9.82
N SER A 167 15.94 -11.66 -9.85
CA SER A 167 15.69 -10.89 -11.06
C SER A 167 16.61 -9.68 -11.25
N GLY A 168 17.29 -9.22 -10.18
CA GLY A 168 18.04 -7.96 -10.15
C GLY A 168 17.15 -6.72 -10.19
N ARG A 169 15.82 -6.87 -10.13
CA ARG A 169 14.87 -5.75 -10.14
C ARG A 169 14.98 -4.95 -8.85
N ARG A 170 14.90 -3.63 -8.97
CA ARG A 170 14.91 -2.70 -7.84
C ARG A 170 13.64 -1.89 -7.72
N THR A 171 13.28 -1.59 -6.48
CA THR A 171 12.24 -0.64 -6.14
C THR A 171 12.68 0.30 -5.02
N TYR A 172 11.99 1.44 -4.93
CA TYR A 172 12.44 2.56 -4.13
C TYR A 172 11.32 3.18 -3.30
N CYS A 173 11.68 3.74 -2.16
CA CYS A 173 10.78 4.56 -1.34
C CYS A 173 11.62 5.53 -0.52
N SER A 174 11.13 6.75 -0.31
CA SER A 174 11.85 7.76 0.48
C SER A 174 12.02 7.31 1.93
N LEU A 175 12.91 7.93 2.68
CA LEU A 175 13.00 7.71 4.13
C LEU A 175 11.75 8.29 4.84
N ASN A 176 11.33 7.66 5.95
CA ASN A 176 10.21 8.17 6.72
C ASN A 176 10.61 9.41 7.53
N GLU A 177 9.87 10.51 7.35
CA GLU A 177 10.17 11.82 7.94
C GLU A 177 9.76 12.00 9.42
N GLY A 178 9.20 10.95 10.02
CA GLY A 178 8.68 10.98 11.39
C GLY A 178 7.16 11.14 11.47
N LEU A 179 6.72 11.62 12.63
CA LEU A 179 5.30 11.76 13.01
C LEU A 179 4.89 13.24 13.10
N GLY A 180 3.58 13.49 13.09
CA GLY A 180 3.01 14.84 13.23
C GLY A 180 3.08 15.65 11.94
N LYS A 181 3.62 16.87 12.01
CA LYS A 181 3.82 17.74 10.84
C LYS A 181 5.08 17.31 10.07
N VAL A 182 4.85 16.72 8.90
CA VAL A 182 5.86 16.21 7.96
C VAL A 182 5.43 16.50 6.53
N LEU A 183 6.38 16.49 5.59
CA LEU A 183 6.13 16.82 4.18
C LEU A 183 5.18 15.84 3.52
N ARG A 184 5.25 14.54 3.84
CA ARG A 184 4.30 13.56 3.33
C ARG A 184 2.83 13.87 3.66
N TYR A 185 2.54 14.62 4.73
CA TYR A 185 1.18 15.11 5.03
C TYR A 185 0.92 16.54 4.51
N GLY A 186 1.80 17.07 3.66
CA GLY A 186 1.69 18.40 3.07
C GLY A 186 2.15 19.54 3.97
N ALA A 187 2.88 19.28 5.06
CA ALA A 187 3.44 20.33 5.91
C ALA A 187 4.82 20.76 5.40
N TYR A 188 5.08 22.07 5.32
CA TYR A 188 6.32 22.62 4.74
C TYR A 188 6.88 23.80 5.54
N SER A 189 6.65 23.83 6.86
CA SER A 189 7.24 24.85 7.73
C SER A 189 8.77 24.73 7.80
N ALA A 190 9.44 25.77 8.29
CA ALA A 190 10.90 25.76 8.50
C ALA A 190 11.38 24.52 9.27
N GLN A 191 10.65 24.10 10.31
CA GLN A 191 10.96 22.89 11.07
C GLN A 191 10.92 21.61 10.22
N VAL A 192 9.99 21.51 9.26
CA VAL A 192 9.93 20.36 8.35
C VAL A 192 11.12 20.38 7.39
N LEU A 193 11.43 21.54 6.81
CA LEU A 193 12.56 21.68 5.87
C LEU A 193 13.90 21.43 6.57
N ASP A 194 14.08 21.92 7.79
CA ASP A 194 15.28 21.68 8.59
C ASP A 194 15.46 20.20 8.94
N ARG A 195 14.34 19.49 9.21
CA ARG A 195 14.38 18.04 9.38
C ARG A 195 14.78 17.32 8.10
N LEU A 196 14.24 17.70 6.93
CA LEU A 196 14.63 17.10 5.65
C LEU A 196 16.12 17.34 5.34
N ARG A 197 16.63 18.53 5.65
CA ARG A 197 18.07 18.86 5.53
C ARG A 197 18.90 18.00 6.48
N TRP A 198 18.50 17.85 7.74
CA TRP A 198 19.16 16.94 8.69
C TRP A 198 19.12 15.49 8.21
N MET A 199 17.97 15.01 7.72
CA MET A 199 17.84 13.67 7.18
C MET A 199 18.80 13.44 6.02
N SER A 200 19.00 14.46 5.18
CA SER A 200 19.90 14.38 4.02
C SER A 200 21.38 14.49 4.40
N ALA A 201 21.69 15.25 5.44
CA ALA A 201 23.05 15.48 5.92
C ALA A 201 23.56 14.38 6.88
N VAL A 202 22.66 13.76 7.66
CA VAL A 202 23.00 12.84 8.76
C VAL A 202 22.34 11.49 8.58
N LEU A 203 21.00 11.42 8.58
CA LEU A 203 20.27 10.14 8.62
C LEU A 203 20.57 9.25 7.39
N GLY A 204 20.43 9.80 6.19
CA GLY A 204 20.63 9.09 4.93
C GLY A 204 22.05 8.51 4.82
N PRO A 205 23.11 9.34 4.95
CA PRO A 205 24.49 8.85 4.98
C PRO A 205 24.76 7.81 6.07
N ALA A 206 24.20 7.99 7.27
CA ALA A 206 24.36 7.03 8.37
C ALA A 206 23.75 5.66 8.03
N LEU A 207 22.53 5.65 7.47
CA LEU A 207 21.85 4.42 7.07
C LEU A 207 22.53 3.76 5.88
N GLN A 208 23.01 4.52 4.90
CA GLN A 208 23.80 4.00 3.78
C GLN A 208 25.06 3.28 4.29
N ALA A 209 25.84 3.95 5.14
CA ALA A 209 27.05 3.38 5.71
C ALA A 209 26.74 2.09 6.49
N ALA A 210 25.66 2.10 7.28
CA ALA A 210 25.24 0.95 8.07
C ALA A 210 24.79 -0.23 7.20
N VAL A 211 23.94 0.00 6.18
CA VAL A 211 23.48 -1.04 5.25
C VAL A 211 24.66 -1.64 4.49
N ARG A 212 25.59 -0.81 3.99
CA ARG A 212 26.77 -1.30 3.26
C ARG A 212 27.73 -2.10 4.14
N ALA A 213 27.89 -1.71 5.40
CA ALA A 213 28.75 -2.43 6.35
C ALA A 213 28.11 -3.73 6.87
N HIS A 214 26.78 -3.75 7.08
CA HIS A 214 26.03 -4.94 7.46
C HIS A 214 25.92 -5.94 6.30
N GLY A 215 25.75 -5.42 5.08
CA GLY A 215 25.33 -6.19 3.90
C GLY A 215 23.81 -6.26 3.78
N PRO A 216 23.29 -6.93 2.74
CA PRO A 216 21.86 -6.96 2.45
C PRO A 216 20.99 -7.47 3.61
N ILE A 217 19.88 -6.78 3.89
CA ILE A 217 18.90 -7.16 4.92
C ILE A 217 17.65 -7.75 4.25
N ASP A 218 17.19 -8.89 4.73
CA ASP A 218 16.00 -9.56 4.21
C ASP A 218 14.71 -8.91 4.73
N VAL A 219 14.15 -8.00 3.94
CA VAL A 219 12.92 -7.27 4.27
C VAL A 219 11.72 -8.21 4.25
N THR A 220 11.69 -9.20 3.35
CA THR A 220 10.63 -10.22 3.31
C THR A 220 10.59 -11.03 4.62
N ALA A 221 11.76 -11.39 5.17
CA ALA A 221 11.83 -12.09 6.45
C ALA A 221 11.38 -11.23 7.64
N ILE A 222 11.70 -9.92 7.64
CA ILE A 222 11.22 -9.00 8.67
C ILE A 222 9.70 -8.84 8.58
N LEU A 223 9.13 -8.71 7.36
CA LEU A 223 7.69 -8.68 7.14
C LEU A 223 7.00 -9.94 7.66
N ALA A 224 7.55 -11.12 7.39
CA ALA A 224 7.01 -12.38 7.89
C ALA A 224 7.00 -12.45 9.44
N GLN A 225 8.04 -11.94 10.09
CA GLN A 225 8.14 -11.93 11.55
C GLN A 225 7.21 -10.87 12.17
N MET A 226 7.12 -9.67 11.59
CA MET A 226 6.31 -8.60 12.18
C MET A 226 4.82 -8.92 12.17
N VAL A 227 4.32 -9.62 11.13
CA VAL A 227 2.94 -10.15 11.10
C VAL A 227 2.67 -11.04 12.32
N GLN A 228 3.64 -11.86 12.72
CA GLN A 228 3.51 -12.73 13.90
C GLN A 228 3.75 -12.00 15.23
N MET A 229 4.20 -10.74 15.19
CA MET A 229 4.50 -9.90 16.35
C MET A 229 3.46 -8.79 16.57
N GLY A 230 2.30 -8.89 15.92
CA GLY A 230 1.19 -7.97 16.15
C GLY A 230 1.18 -6.75 15.23
N ASP A 231 1.96 -6.74 14.16
CA ASP A 231 2.00 -5.68 13.16
C ASP A 231 1.29 -6.12 11.87
N GLU A 232 0.84 -5.16 11.06
CA GLU A 232 0.20 -5.42 9.77
C GLU A 232 0.92 -4.72 8.60
N ALA A 233 2.00 -3.99 8.88
CA ALA A 233 2.91 -3.38 7.90
C ALA A 233 2.35 -2.21 7.08
N HIS A 234 1.25 -1.59 7.51
CA HIS A 234 0.74 -0.32 6.95
C HIS A 234 0.67 0.78 8.02
N ASN A 235 -0.23 0.67 9.00
CA ASN A 235 -0.37 1.61 10.12
C ASN A 235 0.39 1.18 11.39
N ARG A 236 0.75 -0.10 11.51
CA ARG A 236 1.53 -0.59 12.64
C ARG A 236 2.76 -1.33 12.15
N ASN A 237 3.92 -0.74 12.47
CA ASN A 237 5.24 -1.14 11.96
C ASN A 237 6.30 -1.23 13.07
N ARG A 238 5.88 -1.27 14.34
CA ARG A 238 6.76 -1.16 15.50
C ARG A 238 7.75 -2.33 15.62
N ALA A 239 7.29 -3.55 15.42
CA ALA A 239 8.16 -4.73 15.42
C ALA A 239 9.17 -4.68 14.27
N GLY A 240 8.72 -4.30 13.07
CA GLY A 240 9.59 -4.11 11.90
C GLY A 240 10.69 -3.07 12.15
N THR A 241 10.32 -1.90 12.66
CA THR A 241 11.26 -0.81 12.99
C THR A 241 12.31 -1.26 14.01
N LEU A 242 11.91 -1.98 15.06
CA LEU A 242 12.85 -2.45 16.08
C LEU A 242 13.77 -3.57 15.58
N MET A 243 13.29 -4.47 14.72
CA MET A 243 14.13 -5.49 14.09
C MET A 243 15.15 -4.87 13.13
N LEU A 244 14.75 -3.89 12.32
CA LEU A 244 15.66 -3.12 11.48
C LEU A 244 16.76 -2.46 12.31
N LEU A 245 16.39 -1.79 13.41
CA LEU A 245 17.36 -1.17 14.31
C LEU A 245 18.29 -2.20 14.95
N ARG A 246 17.78 -3.36 15.37
CA ARG A 246 18.60 -4.45 15.90
C ARG A 246 19.68 -4.87 14.89
N ASP A 247 19.32 -5.00 13.62
CA ASP A 247 20.21 -5.48 12.56
C ASP A 247 21.24 -4.41 12.17
N LEU A 248 20.83 -3.14 12.09
CA LEU A 248 21.72 -2.03 11.71
C LEU A 248 22.55 -1.46 12.87
N ALA A 249 22.15 -1.65 14.14
CA ALA A 249 22.81 -1.03 15.29
C ALA A 249 24.32 -1.31 15.38
N PRO A 250 24.83 -2.55 15.19
CA PRO A 250 26.26 -2.81 15.25
C PRO A 250 27.05 -2.02 14.20
N ALA A 251 26.51 -1.91 12.98
CA ALA A 251 27.12 -1.16 11.90
C ALA A 251 27.06 0.35 12.13
N LEU A 252 25.93 0.86 12.64
CA LEU A 252 25.78 2.27 13.03
C LEU A 252 26.77 2.67 14.13
N VAL A 253 26.90 1.86 15.18
CA VAL A 253 27.85 2.11 16.29
C VAL A 253 29.31 2.07 15.80
N SER A 254 29.61 1.22 14.82
CA SER A 254 30.97 1.05 14.28
C SER A 254 31.30 2.03 13.14
N SER A 255 30.34 2.86 12.72
CA SER A 255 30.47 3.74 11.54
C SER A 255 31.46 4.90 11.71
N GLY A 256 31.85 5.22 12.95
CA GLY A 256 32.67 6.38 13.28
C GLY A 256 31.90 7.72 13.28
N LEU A 257 30.56 7.68 13.18
CA LEU A 257 29.72 8.87 13.37
C LEU A 257 29.93 9.48 14.76
N PRO A 258 29.79 10.81 14.89
CA PRO A 258 29.79 11.47 16.20
C PRO A 258 28.74 10.83 17.13
N PRO A 259 29.05 10.62 18.43
CA PRO A 259 28.09 10.02 19.36
C PRO A 259 26.75 10.76 19.46
N ALA A 260 26.75 12.08 19.25
CA ALA A 260 25.53 12.90 19.22
C ALA A 260 24.64 12.53 18.02
N ASP A 261 25.20 12.50 16.82
CA ASP A 261 24.49 12.14 15.59
C ASP A 261 23.94 10.71 15.66
N LEU A 262 24.75 9.78 16.20
CA LEU A 262 24.32 8.40 16.42
C LEU A 262 23.11 8.31 17.36
N ALA A 263 23.16 9.03 18.49
CA ALA A 263 22.05 9.09 19.43
C ALA A 263 20.78 9.70 18.80
N GLU A 264 20.95 10.73 17.98
CA GLU A 264 19.85 11.37 17.26
C GLU A 264 19.22 10.42 16.21
N VAL A 265 20.03 9.67 15.46
CA VAL A 265 19.55 8.64 14.53
C VAL A 265 18.73 7.57 15.26
N PHE A 266 19.24 7.03 16.38
CA PHE A 266 18.50 6.04 17.17
C PHE A 266 17.20 6.61 17.74
N ALA A 267 17.22 7.85 18.26
CA ALA A 267 16.03 8.51 18.79
C ALA A 267 14.99 8.77 17.69
N PHE A 268 15.43 9.18 16.50
CA PHE A 268 14.55 9.46 15.37
C PHE A 268 13.86 8.20 14.86
N VAL A 269 14.62 7.13 14.62
CA VAL A 269 14.07 5.86 14.12
C VAL A 269 13.24 5.18 15.20
N GLY A 270 13.75 5.08 16.43
CA GLY A 270 13.07 4.41 17.54
C GLY A 270 11.84 5.15 18.06
N GLY A 271 11.77 6.47 17.89
CA GLY A 271 10.60 7.29 18.20
C GLY A 271 9.54 7.29 17.09
N ASN A 272 9.80 6.61 15.96
CA ASN A 272 8.92 6.57 14.81
C ASN A 272 8.42 5.15 14.55
N ASP A 273 7.29 4.80 15.16
CA ASP A 273 6.65 3.49 14.98
C ASP A 273 6.20 3.20 13.53
N HIS A 274 6.24 4.19 12.63
CA HIS A 274 5.95 4.04 11.20
C HIS A 274 7.20 3.92 10.31
N PHE A 275 8.42 3.96 10.87
CA PHE A 275 9.64 4.04 10.06
C PHE A 275 9.79 2.90 9.04
N PHE A 276 9.43 1.67 9.45
CA PHE A 276 9.50 0.49 8.58
C PHE A 276 8.46 0.45 7.45
N LEU A 277 7.41 1.28 7.48
CA LEU A 277 6.44 1.38 6.37
C LEU A 277 7.16 1.65 5.04
N ASN A 278 8.17 2.52 5.08
CA ASN A 278 8.93 2.91 3.90
C ASN A 278 9.86 1.81 3.38
N LEU A 279 10.01 0.69 4.09
CA LEU A 279 10.66 -0.54 3.59
C LEU A 279 9.62 -1.58 3.15
N ALA A 280 8.50 -1.68 3.87
CA ALA A 280 7.39 -2.56 3.53
C ALA A 280 6.80 -2.23 2.16
N MET A 281 6.53 -0.95 1.88
CA MET A 281 5.94 -0.50 0.62
C MET A 281 6.77 -0.90 -0.62
N PRO A 282 8.08 -0.57 -0.74
CA PRO A 282 8.87 -0.95 -1.91
C PRO A 282 9.08 -2.46 -2.00
N ALA A 283 9.13 -3.20 -0.88
CA ALA A 283 9.13 -4.66 -0.91
C ALA A 283 7.85 -5.24 -1.52
N CYS A 284 6.68 -4.69 -1.16
CA CYS A 284 5.39 -5.06 -1.75
C CYS A 284 5.33 -4.71 -3.24
N LYS A 285 5.79 -3.50 -3.62
CA LYS A 285 5.90 -3.07 -5.02
C LYS A 285 6.78 -4.01 -5.83
N LEU A 286 7.93 -4.41 -5.30
CA LEU A 286 8.88 -5.31 -5.97
C LEU A 286 8.23 -6.67 -6.25
N ALA A 287 7.54 -7.23 -5.26
CA ALA A 287 6.81 -8.48 -5.39
C ALA A 287 5.69 -8.38 -6.44
N LEU A 288 4.83 -7.36 -6.34
CA LEU A 288 3.69 -7.19 -7.24
C LEU A 288 4.10 -6.85 -8.67
N ASP A 289 5.18 -6.11 -8.85
CA ASP A 289 5.70 -5.83 -10.17
C ASP A 289 6.11 -7.12 -10.89
N ALA A 290 6.46 -8.20 -10.18
CA ALA A 290 6.83 -9.48 -10.81
C ALA A 290 5.69 -10.01 -11.69
N ALA A 291 4.44 -9.82 -11.28
CA ALA A 291 3.27 -10.24 -12.05
C ALA A 291 2.89 -9.32 -13.23
N ARG A 292 3.56 -8.17 -13.42
CA ARG A 292 3.20 -7.24 -14.50
C ARG A 292 3.40 -7.85 -15.88
N GLY A 293 2.44 -7.58 -16.77
CA GLY A 293 2.53 -7.95 -18.17
C GLY A 293 2.19 -9.41 -18.48
N ILE A 294 1.68 -10.18 -17.51
CA ILE A 294 1.23 -11.56 -17.73
C ILE A 294 -0.12 -11.54 -18.47
N PRO A 295 -0.19 -11.90 -19.77
CA PRO A 295 -1.43 -11.81 -20.53
C PRO A 295 -2.50 -12.76 -19.99
N GLY A 296 -3.75 -12.30 -19.92
CA GLY A 296 -4.87 -13.05 -19.37
C GLY A 296 -4.94 -13.07 -17.84
N SER A 297 -3.97 -12.48 -17.13
CA SER A 297 -4.06 -12.37 -15.67
C SER A 297 -5.00 -11.23 -15.25
N THR A 298 -5.84 -11.53 -14.26
CA THR A 298 -6.82 -10.60 -13.67
C THR A 298 -6.37 -10.07 -12.30
N MET A 299 -5.11 -10.31 -11.93
CA MET A 299 -4.54 -9.87 -10.66
C MET A 299 -4.27 -8.36 -10.67
N VAL A 300 -4.75 -7.64 -9.65
CA VAL A 300 -4.35 -6.26 -9.38
C VAL A 300 -2.91 -6.22 -8.89
N VAL A 301 -2.08 -5.39 -9.52
CA VAL A 301 -0.62 -5.26 -9.25
C VAL A 301 -0.25 -3.89 -8.66
N ALA A 302 -1.19 -2.95 -8.62
CA ALA A 302 -1.06 -1.71 -7.87
C ALA A 302 -2.43 -1.19 -7.46
N MET A 303 -2.51 -0.71 -6.22
CA MET A 303 -3.54 0.20 -5.75
C MET A 303 -2.83 1.41 -5.16
N CYS A 304 -3.21 2.62 -5.57
CA CYS A 304 -2.63 3.85 -5.07
C CYS A 304 -3.60 5.02 -5.24
N ARG A 305 -3.33 6.14 -4.57
CA ARG A 305 -4.18 7.32 -4.58
C ARG A 305 -3.39 8.61 -4.38
N ASN A 306 -3.83 9.70 -4.99
CA ASN A 306 -3.13 11.00 -4.96
C ASN A 306 -3.90 12.08 -4.15
N GLY A 307 -4.91 11.67 -3.37
CA GLY A 307 -5.77 12.59 -2.61
C GLY A 307 -6.88 13.23 -3.42
N THR A 308 -6.99 12.88 -4.71
CA THR A 308 -8.05 13.30 -5.64
C THR A 308 -8.61 12.09 -6.38
N ASP A 309 -7.74 11.28 -6.98
CA ASP A 309 -8.06 10.04 -7.68
C ASP A 309 -7.46 8.83 -6.96
N PHE A 310 -8.20 7.73 -6.99
CA PHE A 310 -7.72 6.38 -6.72
C PHE A 310 -7.44 5.69 -8.06
N GLY A 311 -6.37 4.92 -8.15
CA GLY A 311 -5.97 4.19 -9.34
C GLY A 311 -5.64 2.73 -9.04
N VAL A 312 -5.98 1.85 -9.99
CA VAL A 312 -5.51 0.46 -10.02
C VAL A 312 -4.86 0.10 -11.34
N GLN A 313 -3.89 -0.80 -11.30
CA GLN A 313 -3.32 -1.47 -12.47
C GLN A 313 -3.46 -2.98 -12.33
N VAL A 314 -3.61 -3.67 -13.45
CA VAL A 314 -3.87 -5.12 -13.52
C VAL A 314 -2.81 -5.79 -14.37
N ALA A 315 -2.33 -6.96 -13.95
CA ALA A 315 -1.27 -7.72 -14.61
C ALA A 315 -1.50 -7.89 -16.13
N GLY A 316 -2.72 -8.27 -16.53
CA GLY A 316 -3.09 -8.48 -17.94
C GLY A 316 -3.38 -7.20 -18.73
N THR A 317 -3.38 -6.02 -18.09
CA THR A 317 -3.67 -4.74 -18.77
C THR A 317 -2.42 -3.88 -19.03
N GLY A 318 -1.23 -4.36 -18.67
CA GLY A 318 0.00 -3.56 -18.79
C GLY A 318 -0.01 -2.38 -17.82
N ASP A 319 0.45 -1.21 -18.28
CA ASP A 319 0.56 0.00 -17.44
C ASP A 319 -0.69 0.89 -17.44
N GLU A 320 -1.79 0.43 -18.03
CA GLU A 320 -3.06 1.15 -18.06
C GLU A 320 -3.62 1.39 -16.65
N TRP A 321 -3.92 2.65 -16.33
CA TRP A 321 -4.54 3.05 -15.07
C TRP A 321 -6.07 3.08 -15.18
N PHE A 322 -6.75 2.39 -14.26
CA PHE A 322 -8.19 2.53 -14.06
C PHE A 322 -8.45 3.41 -12.85
N THR A 323 -9.00 4.60 -13.08
CA THR A 323 -9.15 5.62 -12.03
C THR A 323 -10.61 5.91 -11.68
N GLY A 324 -10.81 6.37 -10.44
CA GLY A 324 -12.07 6.87 -9.89
C GLY A 324 -11.78 7.87 -8.77
N PRO A 325 -12.79 8.59 -8.24
CA PRO A 325 -12.56 9.57 -7.18
C PRO A 325 -12.07 8.88 -5.90
N ALA A 326 -11.02 9.41 -5.29
CA ALA A 326 -10.57 8.94 -3.98
C ALA A 326 -11.68 9.17 -2.93
N LEU A 327 -11.90 8.20 -2.06
CA LEU A 327 -12.89 8.28 -0.98
C LEU A 327 -12.24 8.85 0.29
N VAL A 328 -13.05 9.42 1.18
CA VAL A 328 -12.57 9.89 2.49
C VAL A 328 -12.59 8.71 3.47
N PRO A 329 -11.48 8.41 4.17
CA PRO A 329 -11.48 7.34 5.17
C PRO A 329 -12.43 7.62 6.34
N GLU A 330 -13.04 6.57 6.86
CA GLU A 330 -13.90 6.61 8.05
C GLU A 330 -13.14 6.07 9.27
N GLY A 331 -13.05 6.84 10.35
CA GLY A 331 -12.29 6.40 11.52
C GLY A 331 -12.18 7.43 12.64
N LEU A 332 -11.05 7.39 13.35
CA LEU A 332 -10.78 8.23 14.52
C LEU A 332 -10.00 9.48 14.11
N TYR A 333 -10.43 10.63 14.65
CA TYR A 333 -9.81 11.93 14.42
C TYR A 333 -8.97 12.38 15.64
N LEU A 334 -7.92 13.15 15.38
CA LEU A 334 -6.99 13.65 16.38
C LEU A 334 -7.47 15.01 16.91
N GLY A 335 -7.49 15.18 18.24
CA GLY A 335 -7.81 16.46 18.88
C GLY A 335 -9.20 16.98 18.46
N ASP A 336 -9.22 18.21 17.95
CA ASP A 336 -10.46 18.91 17.57
C ASP A 336 -10.86 18.71 16.09
N TYR A 337 -10.13 17.87 15.34
CA TYR A 337 -10.46 17.59 13.93
C TYR A 337 -11.69 16.69 13.78
N GLY A 338 -12.37 16.81 12.64
CA GLY A 338 -13.46 15.93 12.24
C GLY A 338 -13.45 15.56 10.76
N PRO A 339 -14.50 14.85 10.27
CA PRO A 339 -14.60 14.42 8.88
C PRO A 339 -14.44 15.54 7.85
N GLU A 340 -14.95 16.73 8.17
CA GLU A 340 -14.84 17.90 7.29
C GLU A 340 -13.42 18.41 7.12
N ASP A 341 -12.48 18.06 8.00
CA ASP A 341 -11.08 18.48 7.91
C ASP A 341 -10.22 17.52 7.08
N ALA A 342 -10.70 16.29 6.83
CA ALA A 342 -9.94 15.26 6.15
C ALA A 342 -9.91 15.46 4.63
N ASN A 343 -8.75 15.20 4.06
CA ASN A 343 -8.58 15.01 2.63
C ASN A 343 -9.09 13.60 2.22
N PRO A 344 -9.57 13.41 0.98
CA PRO A 344 -9.69 12.08 0.41
C PRO A 344 -8.38 11.28 0.50
N ASP A 345 -8.48 9.96 0.46
CA ASP A 345 -7.36 9.05 0.70
C ASP A 345 -6.17 9.32 -0.26
N ILE A 346 -4.95 9.24 0.28
CA ILE A 346 -3.71 9.68 -0.40
C ILE A 346 -2.52 8.77 -0.03
N GLY A 347 -1.70 8.41 -1.02
CA GLY A 347 -0.50 7.57 -0.89
C GLY A 347 -0.41 6.40 -1.86
N ASP A 348 0.79 5.85 -1.96
CA ASP A 348 1.02 4.53 -2.58
C ASP A 348 0.97 3.40 -1.55
N SER A 349 0.73 3.70 -0.28
CA SER A 349 0.75 2.71 0.80
C SER A 349 -0.30 1.60 0.67
N ALA A 350 -1.35 1.80 -0.14
CA ALA A 350 -2.29 0.76 -0.56
C ALA A 350 -1.63 -0.40 -1.36
N ILE A 351 -0.36 -0.24 -1.75
CA ILE A 351 0.47 -1.33 -2.27
C ILE A 351 0.68 -2.45 -1.24
N THR A 352 0.60 -2.13 0.07
CA THR A 352 0.72 -3.12 1.15
C THR A 352 -0.50 -4.05 1.15
N GLU A 353 -1.72 -3.51 1.08
CA GLU A 353 -2.95 -4.31 0.89
C GLU A 353 -2.95 -5.08 -0.41
N THR A 354 -2.44 -4.49 -1.48
CA THR A 354 -2.33 -5.18 -2.77
C THR A 354 -1.47 -6.44 -2.65
N CYS A 355 -0.47 -6.42 -1.76
CA CYS A 355 0.41 -7.55 -1.44
C CYS A 355 -0.09 -8.40 -0.25
N GLY A 356 -1.33 -8.21 0.20
CA GLY A 356 -1.93 -9.01 1.26
C GLY A 356 -1.54 -8.62 2.69
N LEU A 357 -0.90 -7.47 2.88
CA LEU A 357 -0.61 -6.89 4.20
C LEU A 357 -1.65 -5.80 4.51
N GLY A 358 -1.36 -4.91 5.46
CA GLY A 358 -2.21 -3.77 5.76
C GLY A 358 -3.60 -4.18 6.27
N GLY A 359 -4.62 -3.56 5.68
CA GLY A 359 -6.03 -3.94 5.82
C GLY A 359 -6.30 -5.45 5.67
N PHE A 360 -5.57 -6.14 4.80
CA PHE A 360 -5.76 -7.58 4.56
C PHE A 360 -5.20 -8.43 5.70
N ALA A 361 -4.23 -7.91 6.45
CA ALA A 361 -3.60 -8.56 7.60
C ALA A 361 -4.08 -8.00 8.95
N MET A 362 -5.20 -7.26 9.01
CA MET A 362 -5.72 -6.69 10.26
C MET A 362 -5.91 -7.72 11.39
N ALA A 363 -6.28 -8.95 11.05
CA ALA A 363 -6.36 -10.06 12.02
C ALA A 363 -5.03 -10.29 12.80
N ALA A 364 -3.88 -10.01 12.17
CA ALA A 364 -2.57 -10.14 12.80
C ALA A 364 -2.28 -9.02 13.80
N ALA A 365 -2.93 -7.85 13.67
CA ALA A 365 -2.64 -6.65 14.45
C ALA A 365 -3.86 -6.15 15.25
N PRO A 366 -4.43 -6.93 16.19
CA PRO A 366 -5.67 -6.57 16.88
C PRO A 366 -5.61 -5.24 17.64
N ALA A 367 -4.41 -4.78 18.02
CA ALA A 367 -4.22 -3.48 18.66
C ALA A 367 -4.52 -2.29 17.73
N ILE A 368 -4.50 -2.47 16.41
CA ILE A 368 -4.72 -1.40 15.43
C ILE A 368 -6.12 -0.81 15.51
N VAL A 369 -7.12 -1.58 15.96
CA VAL A 369 -8.52 -1.13 16.02
C VAL A 369 -8.72 0.06 16.96
N ARG A 370 -7.80 0.26 17.93
CA ARG A 370 -7.79 1.46 18.78
C ARG A 370 -7.34 2.73 18.06
N PHE A 371 -6.71 2.58 16.91
CA PHE A 371 -6.18 3.66 16.09
C PHE A 371 -7.03 3.90 14.84
N VAL A 372 -7.44 2.83 14.14
CA VAL A 372 -8.22 2.93 12.89
C VAL A 372 -9.73 2.77 13.09
N GLY A 373 -10.19 2.48 14.31
CA GLY A 373 -11.59 2.20 14.63
C GLY A 373 -11.98 0.73 14.45
N GLY A 374 -13.19 0.40 14.91
CA GLY A 374 -13.76 -0.96 14.87
C GLY A 374 -13.42 -1.82 16.09
N THR A 375 -13.68 -3.12 15.97
CA THR A 375 -13.44 -4.13 17.00
C THR A 375 -12.47 -5.21 16.52
N VAL A 376 -11.93 -6.00 17.46
CA VAL A 376 -11.11 -7.18 17.11
C VAL A 376 -11.89 -8.17 16.24
N GLY A 377 -13.20 -8.30 16.48
CA GLY A 377 -14.08 -9.12 15.65
C GLY A 377 -14.13 -8.62 14.21
N ASP A 378 -14.22 -7.30 14.01
CA ASP A 378 -14.21 -6.68 12.67
C ASP A 378 -12.88 -6.92 11.96
N ALA A 379 -11.76 -6.81 12.67
CA ALA A 379 -10.43 -7.09 12.10
C ALA A 379 -10.31 -8.55 11.59
N LEU A 380 -10.81 -9.52 12.37
CA LEU A 380 -10.85 -10.94 11.97
C LEU A 380 -11.78 -11.16 10.77
N ALA A 381 -12.98 -10.57 10.82
CA ALA A 381 -13.96 -10.67 9.74
C ALA A 381 -13.42 -10.04 8.44
N ASN A 382 -12.71 -8.92 8.55
CA ASN A 382 -12.14 -8.23 7.41
C ASN A 382 -11.09 -9.07 6.68
N THR A 383 -10.07 -9.58 7.39
CA THR A 383 -9.08 -10.50 6.79
C THR A 383 -9.76 -11.71 6.16
N ARG A 384 -10.80 -12.27 6.80
CA ARG A 384 -11.55 -13.40 6.23
C ARG A 384 -12.23 -13.06 4.91
N ARG A 385 -12.88 -11.89 4.85
CA ARG A 385 -13.57 -11.39 3.65
C ARG A 385 -12.59 -11.16 2.49
N MET A 386 -11.36 -10.75 2.77
CA MET A 386 -10.34 -10.55 1.73
C MET A 386 -9.91 -11.86 1.04
N TYR A 387 -10.06 -13.04 1.67
CA TYR A 387 -9.86 -14.33 0.98
C TYR A 387 -10.89 -14.58 -0.14
N GLU A 388 -12.06 -13.93 -0.09
CA GLU A 388 -13.10 -14.11 -1.10
C GLU A 388 -12.75 -13.43 -2.44
N ILE A 389 -11.87 -12.42 -2.40
CA ILE A 389 -11.48 -11.62 -3.57
C ILE A 389 -10.04 -11.87 -4.03
N THR A 390 -9.30 -12.77 -3.38
CA THR A 390 -7.89 -13.04 -3.68
C THR A 390 -7.67 -14.41 -4.31
N LEU A 391 -6.58 -14.57 -5.06
CA LEU A 391 -6.25 -15.78 -5.81
C LEU A 391 -5.68 -16.90 -4.94
N GLY A 392 -5.02 -16.56 -3.82
CA GLY A 392 -4.49 -17.52 -2.87
C GLY A 392 -4.02 -16.89 -1.57
N GLU A 393 -3.08 -17.54 -0.90
CA GLU A 393 -2.50 -17.09 0.37
C GLU A 393 -0.98 -16.88 0.21
N HIS A 394 -0.42 -15.89 0.91
CA HIS A 394 1.01 -15.66 0.91
C HIS A 394 1.73 -16.69 1.81
N PRO A 395 2.70 -17.47 1.31
CA PRO A 395 3.28 -18.60 2.05
C PRO A 395 4.14 -18.17 3.25
N ALA A 396 4.72 -16.97 3.22
CA ALA A 396 5.59 -16.48 4.30
C ALA A 396 4.85 -15.64 5.37
N PHE A 397 3.66 -15.11 5.07
CA PHE A 397 2.99 -14.14 5.94
C PHE A 397 1.88 -14.85 6.72
N ALA A 398 2.28 -15.66 7.70
CA ALA A 398 1.34 -16.45 8.50
C ALA A 398 0.67 -15.62 9.61
N VAL A 399 -0.65 -15.72 9.72
CA VAL A 399 -1.46 -15.01 10.73
C VAL A 399 -1.78 -15.96 11.89
N PRO A 400 -1.16 -15.80 13.09
CA PRO A 400 -1.26 -16.80 14.16
C PRO A 400 -2.69 -17.06 14.65
N VAL A 401 -3.52 -16.02 14.76
CA VAL A 401 -4.92 -16.12 15.23
C VAL A 401 -5.86 -16.81 14.23
N LEU A 402 -5.39 -17.03 13.01
CA LEU A 402 -6.09 -17.78 11.96
C LEU A 402 -5.41 -19.12 11.70
N ASP A 403 -4.88 -19.76 12.75
CA ASP A 403 -4.16 -21.03 12.69
C ASP A 403 -3.00 -21.02 11.68
N PHE A 404 -2.27 -19.90 11.62
CA PHE A 404 -1.13 -19.68 10.72
C PHE A 404 -1.46 -19.78 9.23
N ARG A 405 -2.72 -19.55 8.82
CA ARG A 405 -3.06 -19.28 7.42
C ARG A 405 -2.23 -18.12 6.88
N GLY A 406 -1.83 -18.21 5.62
CA GLY A 406 -1.10 -17.15 4.95
C GLY A 406 -2.03 -15.98 4.65
N THR A 407 -1.53 -14.74 4.64
CA THR A 407 -2.39 -13.59 4.34
C THR A 407 -3.01 -13.67 2.93
N PRO A 408 -4.20 -13.09 2.70
CA PRO A 408 -4.85 -13.15 1.38
C PRO A 408 -4.01 -12.45 0.30
N LEU A 409 -3.71 -13.11 -0.82
CA LEU A 409 -2.81 -12.59 -1.85
C LEU A 409 -3.40 -12.64 -3.27
N GLY A 410 -3.17 -11.57 -4.03
CA GLY A 410 -3.51 -11.49 -5.44
C GLY A 410 -4.97 -11.15 -5.66
N ILE A 411 -5.34 -9.89 -5.46
CA ILE A 411 -6.71 -9.41 -5.67
C ILE A 411 -7.13 -9.68 -7.12
N ASP A 412 -8.22 -10.42 -7.32
CA ASP A 412 -8.75 -10.79 -8.64
C ASP A 412 -9.92 -9.89 -9.00
N VAL A 413 -9.78 -9.11 -10.08
CA VAL A 413 -10.83 -8.21 -10.59
C VAL A 413 -12.15 -8.95 -10.81
N THR A 414 -12.12 -10.19 -11.30
CA THR A 414 -13.33 -10.98 -11.55
C THR A 414 -14.03 -11.37 -10.25
N LYS A 415 -13.27 -11.63 -9.18
CA LYS A 415 -13.85 -11.95 -7.87
C LYS A 415 -14.46 -10.72 -7.23
N VAL A 416 -13.76 -9.58 -7.24
CA VAL A 416 -14.28 -8.29 -6.74
C VAL A 416 -15.60 -7.93 -7.43
N VAL A 417 -15.64 -7.97 -8.76
CA VAL A 417 -16.85 -7.66 -9.52
C VAL A 417 -17.98 -8.66 -9.25
N ARG A 418 -17.65 -9.96 -9.12
CA ARG A 418 -18.64 -11.01 -8.88
C ARG A 418 -19.23 -10.95 -7.47
N THR A 419 -18.42 -10.69 -6.47
CA THR A 419 -18.84 -10.72 -5.05
C THR A 419 -19.32 -9.37 -4.56
N GLY A 420 -18.99 -8.26 -5.23
CA GLY A 420 -19.24 -6.91 -4.73
C GLY A 420 -18.35 -6.50 -3.55
N VAL A 421 -17.48 -7.40 -3.07
CA VAL A 421 -16.55 -7.14 -1.97
C VAL A 421 -15.38 -6.31 -2.50
N LEU A 422 -15.15 -5.15 -1.89
CA LEU A 422 -14.04 -4.25 -2.23
C LEU A 422 -12.82 -4.52 -1.33
N PRO A 423 -11.58 -4.31 -1.84
CA PRO A 423 -10.38 -4.34 -1.00
C PRO A 423 -10.49 -3.38 0.18
N GLN A 424 -10.28 -3.87 1.40
CA GLN A 424 -10.25 -3.03 2.59
C GLN A 424 -8.85 -2.48 2.83
N ILE A 425 -8.75 -1.17 2.96
CA ILE A 425 -7.52 -0.43 3.26
C ILE A 425 -7.67 0.17 4.66
N ASN A 426 -6.61 0.09 5.46
CA ASN A 426 -6.48 0.90 6.66
C ASN A 426 -5.45 2.00 6.38
N THR A 427 -5.68 3.25 6.78
CA THR A 427 -4.86 4.38 6.31
C THR A 427 -4.86 5.54 7.30
N GLY A 428 -3.78 6.33 7.30
CA GLY A 428 -3.74 7.63 7.96
C GLY A 428 -4.55 8.67 7.18
N MET A 429 -5.13 9.64 7.87
CA MET A 429 -5.86 10.75 7.27
C MET A 429 -5.01 12.02 7.27
N ALA A 430 -4.86 12.64 6.11
CA ALA A 430 -4.23 13.95 5.95
C ALA A 430 -5.29 15.06 6.05
N GLY A 431 -4.92 16.24 6.55
CA GLY A 431 -5.80 17.42 6.47
C GLY A 431 -5.97 17.91 5.03
N LYS A 432 -7.17 18.36 4.67
CA LYS A 432 -7.49 18.86 3.32
C LYS A 432 -6.80 20.19 2.98
N VAL A 433 -6.36 20.94 3.98
CA VAL A 433 -5.64 22.20 3.82
C VAL A 433 -4.13 21.91 3.85
N ALA A 434 -3.39 22.46 2.90
CA ALA A 434 -1.93 22.38 2.86
C ALA A 434 -1.34 22.91 4.19
N GLY A 435 -0.32 22.23 4.72
CA GLY A 435 0.28 22.63 6.00
C GLY A 435 -0.31 21.97 7.26
N THR A 436 -1.53 21.41 7.20
CA THR A 436 -2.22 20.91 8.40
C THR A 436 -1.51 19.70 9.04
N GLY A 437 -1.07 18.73 8.24
CA GLY A 437 -0.48 17.49 8.74
C GLY A 437 -1.50 16.36 8.88
N GLN A 438 -1.20 15.39 9.75
CA GLN A 438 -2.10 14.27 10.04
C GLN A 438 -3.30 14.72 10.90
N VAL A 439 -4.50 14.28 10.53
CA VAL A 439 -5.75 14.60 11.23
C VAL A 439 -6.46 13.38 11.82
N GLY A 440 -6.05 12.16 11.46
CA GLY A 440 -6.72 10.94 11.92
C GLY A 440 -6.15 9.67 11.29
N ALA A 441 -6.88 8.57 11.46
CA ALA A 441 -6.68 7.30 10.79
C ALA A 441 -7.98 6.50 10.74
N GLY A 442 -8.14 5.65 9.72
CA GLY A 442 -9.39 4.94 9.51
C GLY A 442 -9.33 3.87 8.45
N LEU A 443 -10.52 3.46 8.05
CA LEU A 443 -10.79 2.44 7.05
C LEU A 443 -11.38 3.08 5.80
N VAL A 444 -10.94 2.60 4.64
CA VAL A 444 -11.44 3.07 3.34
C VAL A 444 -11.40 1.92 2.34
N THR A 445 -12.18 2.05 1.27
CA THR A 445 -12.15 1.13 0.13
C THR A 445 -11.87 1.90 -1.15
N PRO A 446 -11.38 1.24 -2.22
CA PRO A 446 -11.34 1.86 -3.53
C PRO A 446 -12.76 2.22 -4.02
N PRO A 447 -12.92 3.25 -4.86
CA PRO A 447 -14.19 3.52 -5.52
C PRO A 447 -14.61 2.32 -6.38
N ALA A 448 -15.84 1.83 -6.20
CA ALA A 448 -16.30 0.55 -6.77
C ALA A 448 -16.24 0.50 -8.31
N ASP A 449 -16.41 1.64 -8.98
CA ASP A 449 -16.52 1.75 -10.44
C ASP A 449 -15.20 1.46 -11.19
N ILE A 450 -14.06 1.41 -10.50
CA ILE A 450 -12.76 1.12 -11.11
C ILE A 450 -12.63 -0.35 -11.55
N PHE A 451 -13.24 -1.27 -10.80
CA PHE A 451 -13.15 -2.71 -11.11
C PHE A 451 -13.95 -3.09 -12.36
N PRO A 452 -15.19 -2.58 -12.58
CA PRO A 452 -15.86 -2.68 -13.87
C PRO A 452 -15.05 -2.15 -15.05
N LYS A 453 -14.33 -1.02 -14.88
CA LYS A 453 -13.46 -0.46 -15.94
C LYS A 453 -12.31 -1.41 -16.27
N ALA A 454 -11.63 -1.91 -15.23
CA ALA A 454 -10.55 -2.88 -15.40
C ALA A 454 -11.04 -4.19 -16.03
N LEU A 455 -12.21 -4.68 -15.63
CA LEU A 455 -12.81 -5.90 -16.18
C LEU A 455 -13.13 -5.74 -17.67
N ARG A 456 -13.65 -4.59 -18.09
CA ARG A 456 -13.92 -4.29 -19.49
C ARG A 456 -12.65 -4.32 -20.33
N ALA A 457 -11.59 -3.67 -19.85
CA ALA A 457 -10.29 -3.66 -20.55
C ALA A 457 -9.66 -5.06 -20.64
N LEU A 458 -9.88 -5.91 -19.64
CA LEU A 458 -9.51 -7.33 -19.73
C LEU A 458 -10.35 -8.06 -20.79
N ALA A 459 -11.66 -7.84 -20.85
CA ALA A 459 -12.56 -8.47 -21.81
C ALA A 459 -12.22 -8.10 -23.26
N GLU A 460 -11.80 -6.85 -23.51
CA GLU A 460 -11.33 -6.38 -24.83
C GLU A 460 -10.02 -7.06 -25.28
N ARG A 461 -9.32 -7.75 -24.38
CA ARG A 461 -8.04 -8.45 -24.63
C ARG A 461 -8.17 -9.98 -24.66
N VAL A 462 -9.39 -10.51 -24.58
CA VAL A 462 -9.72 -11.95 -24.75
C VAL A 462 -9.96 -12.26 -26.22
#